data_AF-A0A976JHN9-F1
#
_entry.id   AF-A0A976JHN9-F1
#
_cell.length_a   1.000
_cell.length_b   1.000
_cell.length_c   1.000
_cell.angle_alpha   90.00
_cell.angle_beta   90.00
_cell.angle_gamma   90.00
#
_symmetry.space_group_name_H-M   'P 1'
#
loop_
_entity.id
_entity.type
_entity.pdbx_description
1 polymer ?
#
loop_
_entity_poly.entity_id
_entity_poly.type
_entity_poly.pdbx_seq_one_letter_code
_entity_poly.pdbx_strand_id
1 'polypeptide(L)'
;MKRMLINASQPEELRVALVDGQRLYDLDLENRTREQRKANIYKGKITRVEPSLEAAFVDYGAERHGFLPLKEISREYFTKKPSDVEGRIKIQDVVKEGTEVVVQVDKEERGNKGAALTTF
;
A
#
# COMPACT_ATOMS: atom_id res chain seq x y z
N MET A 1 4.55 -1.33 36.45
CA MET A 1 5.58 -1.39 35.37
C MET A 1 4.88 -1.88 34.12
N LYS A 2 4.94 -1.09 33.06
CA LYS A 2 4.32 -1.46 31.78
C LYS A 2 5.15 -2.52 31.06
N ARG A 3 4.50 -3.57 30.57
CA ARG A 3 5.12 -4.70 29.85
C ARG A 3 4.26 -5.07 28.64
N MET A 4 4.92 -5.54 27.60
CA MET A 4 4.30 -6.19 26.44
C MET A 4 4.59 -7.68 26.53
N LEU A 5 3.55 -8.52 26.54
CA LEU A 5 3.64 -9.97 26.57
C LEU A 5 3.21 -10.51 25.21
N ILE A 6 4.08 -11.29 24.58
CA ILE A 6 3.83 -11.90 23.26
C ILE A 6 3.75 -13.41 23.45
N ASN A 7 2.64 -14.01 23.01
CA ASN A 7 2.45 -15.46 22.98
C ASN A 7 2.24 -15.93 21.55
N ALA A 8 3.21 -16.71 21.06
CA ALA A 8 3.24 -17.30 19.73
C ALA A 8 3.42 -18.83 19.77
N SER A 9 3.05 -19.48 20.90
CA SER A 9 3.19 -20.93 21.07
C SER A 9 2.22 -21.72 20.20
N GLN A 10 1.04 -21.14 19.93
CA GLN A 10 0.01 -21.70 19.07
C GLN A 10 0.24 -21.22 17.62
N PRO A 11 0.35 -22.13 16.63
CA PRO A 11 0.47 -21.72 15.23
C PRO A 11 -0.75 -20.97 14.68
N GLU A 12 -1.93 -21.20 15.23
CA GLU A 12 -3.20 -20.65 14.76
C GLU A 12 -3.45 -19.20 15.19
N GLU A 13 -2.90 -18.78 16.33
CA GLU A 13 -3.13 -17.48 16.95
C GLU A 13 -1.83 -16.84 17.44
N LEU A 14 -1.69 -15.53 17.20
CA LEU A 14 -0.68 -14.70 17.86
C LEU A 14 -1.40 -13.79 18.86
N ARG A 15 -0.89 -13.72 20.09
CA ARG A 15 -1.50 -12.91 21.15
C ARG A 15 -0.52 -11.90 21.69
N VAL A 16 -0.91 -10.65 21.72
CA VAL A 16 -0.11 -9.55 22.27
C VAL A 16 -0.92 -8.85 23.35
N ALA A 17 -0.41 -8.87 24.59
CA ALA A 17 -1.06 -8.25 25.73
C ALA A 17 -0.20 -7.11 26.28
N LEU A 18 -0.82 -5.96 26.54
CA LEU A 18 -0.20 -4.85 27.25
C LEU A 18 -0.70 -4.83 28.69
N VAL A 19 0.25 -4.88 29.64
CA VAL A 19 -0.05 -4.97 31.07
C VAL A 19 0.68 -3.89 31.84
N ASP A 20 0.06 -3.35 32.89
CA ASP A 20 0.73 -2.55 33.91
C ASP A 20 0.71 -3.32 35.25
N GLY A 21 1.87 -3.86 35.63
CA GLY A 21 1.96 -4.80 36.75
C GLY A 21 1.26 -6.12 36.38
N GLN A 22 0.11 -6.39 37.01
CA GLN A 22 -0.75 -7.56 36.72
C GLN A 22 -2.09 -7.16 36.09
N ARG A 23 -2.29 -5.87 35.79
CA ARG A 23 -3.53 -5.38 35.18
C ARG A 23 -3.37 -5.34 33.66
N LEU A 24 -4.17 -6.14 32.96
CA LEU A 24 -4.35 -6.05 31.52
C LEU A 24 -5.08 -4.75 31.17
N TYR A 25 -4.60 -4.05 30.15
CA TYR A 25 -5.27 -2.86 29.62
C TYR A 25 -5.42 -2.86 28.10
N ASP A 26 -4.70 -3.72 27.38
CA ASP A 26 -4.89 -3.92 25.95
C ASP A 26 -4.57 -5.37 25.57
N LEU A 27 -5.29 -5.91 24.59
CA LEU A 27 -5.12 -7.28 24.08
C LEU A 27 -5.44 -7.30 22.59
N ASP A 28 -4.46 -7.72 21.80
CA ASP A 28 -4.62 -7.99 20.38
C ASP A 28 -4.44 -9.49 20.10
N LEU A 29 -5.29 -10.00 19.21
CA LEU A 29 -5.37 -11.41 18.82
C LEU A 29 -5.40 -11.49 17.29
N GLU A 30 -4.31 -11.96 16.71
CA GLU A 30 -4.18 -12.11 15.27
C GLU A 30 -4.37 -13.59 14.88
N ASN A 31 -5.41 -13.86 14.08
CA ASN A 31 -5.65 -15.17 13.48
C ASN A 31 -5.03 -15.21 12.09
N ARG A 32 -4.31 -16.28 11.75
CA ARG A 32 -3.64 -16.44 10.44
C ARG A 32 -4.58 -16.51 9.23
N THR A 33 -5.88 -16.62 9.44
CA THR A 33 -6.86 -16.78 8.35
C THR A 33 -7.19 -15.48 7.62
N ARG A 34 -6.80 -14.31 8.17
CA ARG A 34 -7.13 -13.01 7.57
C ARG A 34 -5.92 -12.09 7.56
N GLU A 35 -5.11 -12.19 6.51
CA GLU A 35 -4.09 -11.18 6.22
C GLU A 35 -4.76 -9.85 5.89
N GLN A 36 -4.55 -8.83 6.72
CA GLN A 36 -4.85 -7.44 6.37
C GLN A 36 -3.63 -6.87 5.64
N ARG A 37 -3.85 -6.38 4.42
CA ARG A 37 -2.80 -5.76 3.60
C ARG A 37 -2.93 -4.25 3.54
N LYS A 38 -4.00 -3.69 4.07
CA LYS A 38 -4.15 -2.23 4.21
C LYS A 38 -2.93 -1.65 4.94
N ALA A 39 -2.46 -0.51 4.44
CA ALA A 39 -1.29 0.22 4.95
C ALA A 39 0.07 -0.46 4.76
N ASN A 40 0.14 -1.68 4.21
CA ASN A 40 1.41 -2.29 3.82
C ASN A 40 2.11 -1.45 2.74
N ILE A 41 3.44 -1.43 2.80
CA ILE A 41 4.29 -0.68 1.88
C ILE A 41 5.13 -1.68 1.06
N TYR A 42 5.14 -1.47 -0.25
CA TYR A 42 5.85 -2.32 -1.20
C TYR A 42 6.69 -1.47 -2.14
N LYS A 43 7.78 -2.06 -2.64
CA LYS A 43 8.42 -1.59 -3.86
C LYS A 43 7.70 -2.25 -5.04
N GLY A 44 7.09 -1.44 -5.89
CA GLY A 44 6.38 -1.90 -7.08
C GLY A 44 6.98 -1.36 -8.37
N LYS A 45 6.55 -1.93 -9.49
CA LYS A 45 6.92 -1.51 -10.84
C LYS A 45 5.66 -1.18 -11.63
N ILE A 46 5.64 -0.01 -12.26
CA ILE A 46 4.54 0.37 -13.15
C ILE A 46 4.57 -0.55 -14.37
N THR A 47 3.49 -1.29 -14.57
CA THR A 47 3.36 -2.27 -15.67
C THR A 47 2.66 -1.67 -16.89
N ARG A 48 1.69 -0.79 -16.66
CA ARG A 48 1.01 -0.02 -17.73
C ARG A 48 0.54 1.33 -17.24
N VAL A 49 0.50 2.30 -18.15
CA VAL A 49 -0.12 3.62 -17.92
C VAL A 49 -1.42 3.69 -18.71
N GLU A 50 -2.52 4.06 -18.05
CA GLU A 50 -3.87 4.11 -18.63
C GLU A 50 -4.42 5.55 -18.62
N PRO A 51 -4.24 6.32 -19.72
CA PRO A 51 -4.65 7.73 -19.79
C PRO A 51 -6.15 7.93 -19.59
N SER A 52 -6.98 6.99 -20.08
CA SER A 52 -8.44 7.04 -19.95
C SER A 52 -8.92 7.04 -18.50
N LEU A 53 -8.12 6.48 -17.59
CA LEU A 53 -8.40 6.44 -16.15
C LEU A 53 -7.60 7.48 -15.35
N GLU A 54 -6.73 8.26 -16.03
CA GLU A 54 -5.68 9.07 -15.40
C GLU A 54 -4.92 8.28 -14.31
N ALA A 55 -4.53 7.02 -14.61
CA ALA A 55 -3.96 6.10 -13.64
C ALA A 55 -2.91 5.14 -14.23
N ALA A 56 -2.09 4.56 -13.36
CA ALA A 56 -1.12 3.54 -13.70
C ALA A 56 -1.44 2.25 -12.94
N PHE A 57 -1.11 1.11 -13.53
CA PHE A 57 -1.17 -0.18 -12.83
C PHE A 57 0.22 -0.57 -12.37
N VAL A 58 0.31 -1.05 -11.14
CA VAL A 58 1.58 -1.36 -10.47
C VAL A 58 1.59 -2.84 -10.11
N ASP A 59 2.63 -3.55 -10.54
CA ASP A 59 2.96 -4.84 -9.97
C ASP A 59 3.74 -4.60 -8.67
N TYR A 60 3.17 -5.06 -7.56
CA TYR A 60 3.74 -4.95 -6.21
C TYR A 60 3.88 -6.32 -5.54
N GLY A 61 3.83 -7.41 -6.32
CA GLY A 61 3.96 -8.79 -5.85
C GLY A 61 2.64 -9.47 -5.45
N ALA A 62 1.49 -8.83 -5.68
CA ALA A 62 0.18 -9.45 -5.53
C ALA A 62 -0.31 -10.11 -6.84
N GLU A 63 -1.30 -10.98 -6.74
CA GLU A 63 -1.90 -11.66 -7.90
C GLU A 63 -2.53 -10.65 -8.88
N ARG A 64 -3.10 -9.56 -8.37
CA ARG A 64 -3.68 -8.48 -9.16
C ARG A 64 -2.82 -7.23 -9.06
N HIS A 65 -2.57 -6.60 -10.19
CA HIS A 65 -1.89 -5.31 -10.21
C HIS A 65 -2.73 -4.27 -9.45
N GLY A 66 -2.04 -3.45 -8.66
CA GLY A 66 -2.65 -2.35 -7.94
C GLY A 66 -2.96 -1.19 -8.88
N PHE A 67 -3.94 -0.38 -8.48
CA PHE A 67 -4.40 0.81 -9.18
C PHE A 67 -3.83 2.05 -8.51
N LEU A 68 -2.97 2.79 -9.21
CA LEU A 68 -2.31 4.01 -8.75
C LEU A 68 -2.76 5.21 -9.59
N PRO A 69 -3.75 5.99 -9.14
CA PRO A 69 -4.23 7.15 -9.88
C PRO A 69 -3.25 8.33 -9.81
N LEU A 70 -3.21 9.17 -10.85
CA LEU A 70 -2.27 10.31 -10.97
C LEU A 70 -2.23 11.21 -9.73
N LYS A 71 -3.38 11.45 -9.11
CA LYS A 71 -3.50 12.28 -7.90
C LYS A 71 -2.79 11.70 -6.67
N GLU A 72 -2.51 10.39 -6.67
CA GLU A 72 -1.84 9.65 -5.59
C GLU A 72 -0.36 9.38 -5.93
N ILE A 73 0.17 10.01 -6.99
CA ILE A 73 1.58 9.90 -7.42
C ILE A 73 2.33 11.16 -6.97
N SER A 74 3.33 10.96 -6.11
CA SER A 74 4.26 11.98 -5.67
C SER A 74 5.04 12.51 -6.86
N ARG A 75 5.28 13.82 -6.86
CA ARG A 75 5.98 14.52 -7.95
C ARG A 75 7.43 14.06 -8.12
N GLU A 76 8.00 13.39 -7.12
CA GLU A 76 9.34 12.80 -7.22
C GLU A 76 9.43 11.69 -8.27
N TYR A 77 8.32 11.00 -8.54
CA TYR A 77 8.22 9.95 -9.54
C TYR A 77 7.90 10.49 -10.94
N PHE A 78 7.73 11.81 -11.09
CA PHE A 78 7.46 12.40 -12.39
C PHE A 78 8.76 12.54 -13.20
N THR A 79 8.73 12.06 -14.44
CA THR A 79 9.84 12.16 -15.39
C THR A 79 10.06 13.58 -15.92
N LYS A 80 9.08 14.47 -15.76
CA LYS A 80 9.15 15.90 -16.10
C LYS A 80 8.66 16.73 -14.93
N LYS A 81 9.21 17.92 -14.72
CA LYS A 81 8.69 18.80 -13.67
C LYS A 81 7.33 19.35 -14.10
N PRO A 82 6.39 19.57 -13.16
CA PRO A 82 5.11 20.22 -13.47
C PRO A 82 5.25 21.57 -14.17
N SER A 83 6.35 22.29 -13.95
CA SER A 83 6.68 23.56 -14.63
C SER A 83 6.90 23.41 -16.12
N ASP A 84 7.26 22.20 -16.57
CA ASP A 84 7.65 21.91 -17.94
C ASP A 84 6.46 21.35 -18.75
N VAL A 85 5.29 21.23 -18.12
CA VAL A 85 4.06 20.72 -18.73
C VAL A 85 3.08 21.88 -18.91
N GLU A 86 2.86 22.28 -20.16
CA GLU A 86 1.86 23.28 -20.50
C GLU A 86 0.44 22.70 -20.32
N GLY A 87 -0.37 23.34 -19.47
CA GLY A 87 -1.76 22.97 -19.25
C GLY A 87 -1.98 21.89 -18.18
N ARG A 88 -3.03 21.09 -18.34
CA ARG A 88 -3.37 20.02 -17.36
C ARG A 88 -2.41 18.85 -17.51
N ILE A 89 -1.76 18.49 -16.41
CA ILE A 89 -0.86 17.33 -16.34
C ILE A 89 -1.64 16.06 -16.66
N LYS A 90 -1.21 15.32 -17.68
CA LYS A 90 -1.72 13.99 -18.01
C LYS A 90 -0.70 12.95 -17.56
N ILE A 91 -1.19 11.81 -17.08
CA ILE A 91 -0.32 10.77 -16.51
C ILE A 91 0.70 10.24 -17.53
N GLN A 92 0.32 10.10 -18.80
CA GLN A 92 1.21 9.65 -19.88
C GLN A 92 2.42 10.56 -20.11
N ASP A 93 2.34 11.83 -19.72
CA ASP A 93 3.41 12.81 -19.95
C ASP A 93 4.44 12.81 -18.81
N VAL A 94 4.04 12.31 -17.64
CA VAL A 94 4.84 12.38 -16.40
C VAL A 94 5.27 11.02 -15.87
N VAL A 95 4.55 9.94 -16.17
CA VAL A 95 4.83 8.59 -15.67
C VAL A 95 5.09 7.65 -16.83
N LYS A 96 6.09 6.77 -16.69
CA LYS A 96 6.46 5.78 -17.71
C LYS A 96 6.33 4.36 -17.19
N GLU A 97 6.05 3.44 -18.11
CA GLU A 97 6.13 2.01 -17.84
C GLU A 97 7.55 1.62 -17.42
N GLY A 98 7.64 0.66 -16.50
CA GLY A 98 8.89 0.20 -15.94
C GLY A 98 9.44 1.03 -14.79
N THR A 99 8.87 2.20 -14.50
CA THR A 99 9.26 3.03 -13.33
C THR A 99 9.03 2.25 -12.05
N GLU A 100 10.06 2.17 -11.21
CA GLU A 100 9.95 1.62 -9.85
C GLU A 100 9.42 2.69 -8.90
N VAL A 101 8.46 2.32 -8.07
CA VAL A 101 7.77 3.21 -7.14
C VAL A 101 7.63 2.54 -5.78
N VAL A 102 7.77 3.32 -4.69
CA VAL A 102 7.34 2.87 -3.36
C VAL A 102 5.86 3.20 -3.23
N VAL A 103 5.06 2.18 -2.91
CA VAL A 103 3.59 2.30 -2.83
C VAL A 103 3.07 1.77 -1.51
N GLN A 104 2.05 2.43 -0.98
CA GLN A 104 1.25 1.97 0.15
C GLN A 104 -0.14 1.53 -0.34
N VAL A 105 -0.69 0.47 0.27
CA VAL A 105 -2.07 0.04 0.05
C VAL A 105 -3.04 0.94 0.83
N ASP A 106 -3.74 1.85 0.14
CA ASP A 106 -4.81 2.68 0.72
C ASP A 106 -6.10 1.84 0.94
N LYS A 107 -6.47 1.07 -0.09
CA LYS A 107 -7.65 0.18 -0.05
C LYS A 107 -7.30 -1.20 -0.55
N GLU A 108 -7.74 -2.21 0.21
CA GLU A 108 -7.56 -3.62 -0.15
C GLU A 108 -8.31 -3.98 -1.43
N GLU A 109 -7.91 -5.12 -2.00
CA GLU A 109 -8.56 -5.71 -3.15
C GLU A 109 -10.05 -5.97 -2.87
N ARG A 110 -10.91 -5.65 -3.85
CA ARG A 110 -12.36 -5.85 -3.71
C ARG A 110 -12.91 -6.56 -4.93
N GLY A 111 -13.33 -7.80 -4.73
CA GLY A 111 -13.85 -8.65 -5.79
C GLY A 111 -12.80 -8.84 -6.88
N ASN A 112 -13.08 -8.35 -8.10
CA ASN A 112 -12.15 -8.45 -9.22
C ASN A 112 -11.21 -7.24 -9.37
N LYS A 113 -11.31 -6.22 -8.51
CA LYS A 113 -10.47 -5.02 -8.58
C LYS A 113 -9.23 -5.20 -7.69
N GLY A 114 -8.06 -4.89 -8.26
CA GLY A 114 -6.82 -4.79 -7.49
C GLY A 114 -6.87 -3.67 -6.45
N ALA A 115 -5.89 -3.66 -5.56
CA ALA A 115 -5.79 -2.72 -4.46
C ALA A 115 -5.63 -1.28 -4.96
N ALA A 116 -6.18 -0.29 -4.25
CA ALA A 116 -5.87 1.11 -4.51
C ALA A 116 -4.57 1.48 -3.80
N LEU A 117 -3.66 2.11 -4.54
CA LEU A 117 -2.32 2.44 -4.08
C LEU A 117 -2.11 3.95 -4.00
N THR A 118 -1.17 4.35 -3.15
CA THR A 118 -0.65 5.72 -3.06
C THR A 118 0.86 5.71 -2.88
N THR A 119 1.51 6.81 -3.20
CA THR A 119 2.96 7.02 -2.99
C THR A 119 3.27 8.06 -1.91
N PHE A 120 2.23 8.57 -1.24
CA PHE A 120 2.33 9.52 -0.13
C PHE A 120 2.44 8.84 1.24
#